data_AF-A0A7I8JIK3-F1
#
_entry.id   AF-A0A7I8JIK3-F1
#
_cell.length_a   1.000
_cell.length_b   1.000
_cell.length_c   1.000
_cell.angle_alpha   90.00
_cell.angle_beta   90.00
_cell.angle_gamma   90.00
#
_symmetry.space_group_name_H-M   'P 1'
#
loop_
_entity.id
_entity.type
_entity.pdbx_description
1 polymer ?
#
loop_
_entity_poly.entity_id
_entity_poly.type
_entity_poly.pdbx_seq_one_letter_code
_entity_poly.pdbx_strand_id
1 'polypeptide(L)' 'MFDDQDLGFFCNFLGIFVFVLVIAYHHVMADPKYEGS' A
#
# COMPACT_ATOMS: atom_id res chain seq x y z
N MET A 1 -18.68 -0.59 19.82
CA MET A 1 -18.25 -1.95 19.46
C MET A 1 -17.87 -1.87 18.00
N PHE A 2 -16.63 -2.18 17.66
CA PHE A 2 -16.22 -2.23 16.26
C PHE A 2 -16.84 -3.50 15.70
N ASP A 3 -17.75 -3.36 14.73
CA ASP A 3 -18.47 -4.49 14.18
C ASP A 3 -17.61 -5.22 13.14
N ASP A 4 -17.89 -6.50 12.88
CA ASP A 4 -17.19 -7.26 11.84
C ASP A 4 -17.34 -6.58 10.47
N GLN A 5 -18.42 -5.83 10.26
CA GLN A 5 -18.61 -4.99 9.08
C GLN A 5 -17.59 -3.85 8.98
N ASP A 6 -17.35 -3.12 10.07
CA ASP A 6 -16.37 -2.02 10.11
C ASP A 6 -14.94 -2.55 9.92
N LEU A 7 -14.65 -3.72 10.50
CA LEU A 7 -13.36 -4.41 10.35
C LEU A 7 -13.13 -4.93 8.94
N GLY A 8 -14.16 -5.50 8.31
CA GLY A 8 -14.12 -5.91 6.91
C GLY A 8 -13.84 -4.72 5.98
N PHE A 9 -14.53 -3.60 6.19
CA PHE A 9 -14.31 -2.37 5.41
C PHE A 9 -12.89 -1.81 5.60
N PHE A 10 -12.44 -1.72 6.85
CA PHE A 10 -11.11 -1.20 7.18
C PHE A 10 -10.00 -2.09 6.62
N CYS A 11 -10.10 -3.42 6.74
CA CYS A 11 -9.14 -4.35 6.16
C CYS A 11 -9.10 -4.27 4.63
N ASN A 12 -10.24 -4.10 3.97
CA ASN A 12 -10.28 -3.95 2.51
C ASN A 12 -9.59 -2.65 2.06
N PHE A 13 -9.91 -1.54 2.73
CA PHE A 13 -9.28 -0.25 2.49
C PHE A 13 -7.76 -0.30 2.74
N LEU A 14 -7.35 -0.88 3.86
CA LEU A 14 -5.94 -1.03 4.23
C LEU A 14 -5.19 -1.94 3.24
N GLY A 15 -5.82 -3.02 2.77
CA GLY A 15 -5.25 -3.92 1.78
C GLY A 15 -4.95 -3.21 0.46
N ILE A 16 -5.92 -2.46 -0.08
CA ILE A 16 -5.74 -1.66 -1.29
C ILE A 16 -4.68 -0.57 -1.07
N PHE A 17 -4.73 0.11 0.08
CA PHE A 17 -3.79 1.18 0.42
C PHE A 17 -2.33 0.69 0.44
N VAL A 18 -2.06 -0.44 1.09
CA VAL A 18 -0.73 -1.04 1.13
C VAL A 18 -0.30 -1.50 -0.26
N PHE A 19 -1.22 -2.05 -1.07
CA PHE A 19 -0.91 -2.51 -2.42
C PHE A 19 -0.46 -1.34 -3.33
N VAL A 20 -1.19 -0.22 -3.29
CA VAL A 20 -0.82 1.01 -4.01
C VAL A 20 0.52 1.56 -3.50
N LEU A 21 0.76 1.53 -2.19
CA LEU A 21 2.02 2.00 -1.60
C LEU A 21 3.22 1.15 -2.05
N VAL A 22 3.07 -0.17 -2.16
CA VAL A 22 4.11 -1.06 -2.69
C VAL A 22 4.39 -0.77 -4.16
N ILE A 23 3.36 -0.55 -4.98
CA ILE A 23 3.53 -0.18 -6.39
C ILE A 23 4.26 1.16 -6.51
N ALA A 24 3.86 2.16 -5.73
CA ALA A 24 4.52 3.46 -5.71
C ALA A 24 5.99 3.35 -5.26
N TYR A 25 6.28 2.52 -4.24
CA TYR A 25 7.66 2.26 -3.81
C TYR A 25 8.50 1.62 -4.91
N HIS A 26 7.96 0.59 -5.60
CA HIS A 26 8.65 0.00 -6.76
C HIS A 26 8.84 1.01 -7.89
N HIS A 27 7.87 1.88 -8.15
CA HIS A 27 8.00 2.91 -9.17
C HIS A 27 9.07 3.94 -8.80
N VAL A 28 9.19 4.31 -7.51
CA VAL A 28 10.24 5.21 -7.03
C VAL A 28 11.62 4.54 -7.06
N MET A 29 11.70 3.27 -6.67
CA MET A 29 12.96 2.50 -6.68
C MET A 29 13.40 2.10 -8.09
N ALA A 30 12.48 2.01 -9.04
CA ALA A 30 12.77 1.80 -10.46
C ALA A 30 13.26 3.09 -11.16
N ASP A 31 13.26 4.23 -10.45
CA ASP A 31 13.86 5.44 -10.99
C ASP A 31 15.40 5.33 -10.90
N PRO A 32 16.13 5.52 -12.03
CA PRO A 32 17.59 5.40 -12.09
C PRO A 32 18.35 6.36 -11.18
N LYS A 33 17.68 7.37 -10.62
CA LYS A 33 18.24 8.25 -9.59
C LYS A 33 18.46 7.54 -8.25
N TYR A 34 17.73 6.44 -8.00
CA TYR A 34 17.81 5.62 -6.78
C TYR A 34 18.39 4.23 -7.03
N GLU A 35 18.67 3.87 -8.28
CA GLU A 35 19.62 2.79 -8.60
C GLU A 35 20.96 3.18 -7.97
N GLY A 36 21.30 2.53 -6.85
CA GLY A 36 22.48 2.82 -6.07
C GLY A 36 23.73 2.93 -6.96
N SER A 37 24.51 3.98 -6.73
CA SER A 37 25.84 4.14 -7.34
C SER A 37 26.76 2.97 -7.05
#